data_AF-A0A7K7IH60-F1
#
_entry.id   AF-A0A7K7IH60-F1
#
_cell.length_a   1.000
_cell.length_b   1.000
_cell.length_c   1.000
_cell.angle_alpha   90.00
_cell.angle_beta   90.00
_cell.angle_gamma   90.00
#
_symmetry.space_group_name_H-M   'P 1'
#
loop_
_entity.id
_entity.type
_entity.pdbx_description
1 polymer ?
#
loop_
_entity_poly.entity_id
_entity_poly.type
_entity_poly.pdbx_seq_one_letter_code
_entity_poly.pdbx_strand_id
1 'polypeptide(L)'
;WTCCPKVWRRFQGSCYFLSPDTMSWDESAENCTGMGSQLVVITSKAEQQISQCNESKPYNFYIGLFAEKGGQWQWVDKTPYNVTAAFWRKGEPNYLTGENCTVM
;
A
#
# COMPACT_ATOMS: atom_id res chain seq x y z
N TRP A 1 -18.05 11.59 14.35
CA TRP A 1 -16.72 11.37 14.96
C TRP A 1 -16.17 10.08 14.38
N THR A 2 -15.07 10.13 13.62
CA THR A 2 -14.39 8.92 13.12
C THR A 2 -13.24 8.60 14.06
N CYS A 3 -13.43 7.60 14.93
CA CYS A 3 -12.39 7.06 15.81
C CYS A 3 -11.68 5.91 15.08
N CYS A 4 -10.35 5.89 15.12
CA CYS A 4 -9.57 4.76 14.64
C CYS A 4 -9.31 3.75 15.78
N PRO A 5 -9.12 2.46 15.47
CA PRO A 5 -8.73 1.48 16.48
C PRO A 5 -7.38 1.85 17.13
N LYS A 6 -7.17 1.38 18.36
CA LYS A 6 -5.91 1.60 19.08
C LYS A 6 -4.75 1.05 18.24
N VAL A 7 -3.65 1.79 18.13
CA VAL A 7 -2.45 1.49 17.28
C VAL A 7 -2.56 1.91 15.80
N TRP A 8 -3.75 2.30 15.31
CA TRP A 8 -3.91 2.79 13.94
C TRP A 8 -3.64 4.29 13.85
N ARG A 9 -2.99 4.73 12.77
CA ARG A 9 -2.75 6.14 12.48
C ARG A 9 -3.94 6.72 11.74
N ARG A 10 -4.45 7.86 12.19
CA ARG A 10 -5.56 8.56 11.50
C ARG A 10 -5.01 9.60 10.54
N PHE A 11 -5.53 9.61 9.32
CA PHE A 11 -5.26 10.66 8.36
C PHE A 11 -6.42 10.87 7.39
N GLN A 12 -6.81 12.12 7.17
CA GLN A 12 -7.88 12.53 6.24
C GLN A 12 -9.19 11.72 6.31
N GLY A 13 -9.52 11.16 7.48
CA GLY A 13 -10.74 10.36 7.67
C GLY A 13 -10.54 8.85 7.52
N SER A 14 -9.36 8.42 7.10
CA SER A 14 -8.94 7.02 7.00
C SER A 14 -8.05 6.62 8.18
N CYS A 15 -7.98 5.31 8.45
CA CYS A 15 -7.13 4.70 9.46
C CYS A 15 -6.11 3.79 8.78
N TYR A 16 -4.84 3.95 9.13
CA TYR A 16 -3.71 3.23 8.52
C TYR A 16 -3.03 2.38 9.58
N PHE A 17 -2.76 1.12 9.23
CA PHE A 17 -2.05 0.18 10.08
C PHE A 17 -0.82 -0.32 9.34
N LEU A 18 0.31 -0.32 10.04
CA LEU A 18 1.57 -0.88 9.54
C LEU A 18 1.80 -2.20 10.25
N SER A 19 1.59 -3.31 9.54
CA SER A 19 1.85 -4.64 10.09
C SER A 19 3.35 -4.84 10.33
N PRO A 20 3.79 -5.29 11.51
CA PRO A 20 5.19 -5.63 11.75
C PRO A 20 5.59 -7.00 11.18
N ASP A 21 4.64 -7.80 10.71
CA ASP A 21 4.86 -9.17 10.28
C ASP A 21 5.34 -9.25 8.82
N THR A 22 6.27 -10.16 8.56
CA THR A 22 6.74 -10.46 7.20
C THR A 22 5.87 -11.56 6.60
N MET A 23 5.09 -11.21 5.58
CA MET A 23 4.16 -12.11 4.88
C MET A 23 4.29 -11.90 3.38
N SER A 24 3.78 -12.80 2.54
CA SER A 24 3.61 -12.55 1.10
C SER A 24 2.56 -11.45 0.84
N TRP A 25 2.48 -10.95 -0.41
CA TRP A 25 1.47 -9.94 -0.75
C TRP A 25 0.04 -10.48 -0.56
N ASP A 26 -0.22 -11.71 -1.00
CA ASP A 26 -1.53 -12.36 -0.85
C ASP A 26 -1.91 -12.55 0.62
N GLU A 27 -0.99 -13.07 1.45
CA GLU A 27 -1.20 -13.21 2.89
C GLU A 27 -1.40 -11.84 3.58
N SER A 28 -0.69 -10.81 3.13
CA SER A 28 -0.86 -9.44 3.64
C SER A 28 -2.24 -8.88 3.28
N ALA A 29 -2.71 -9.13 2.06
CA ALA A 29 -4.04 -8.74 1.60
C ALA A 29 -5.15 -9.47 2.39
N GLU A 30 -5.01 -10.77 2.60
CA GLU A 30 -5.92 -11.57 3.41
C GLU A 30 -5.93 -11.10 4.87
N ASN A 31 -4.77 -10.80 5.45
CA ASN A 31 -4.65 -10.30 6.82
C ASN A 31 -5.36 -8.95 6.98
N CYS A 32 -5.13 -8.01 6.06
CA CYS A 32 -5.85 -6.73 6.04
C CYS A 32 -7.36 -6.94 5.95
N THR A 33 -7.81 -7.85 5.08
CA THR A 33 -9.24 -8.18 4.90
C THR A 33 -9.83 -8.80 6.18
N GLY A 34 -9.10 -9.70 6.83
CA GLY A 34 -9.48 -10.31 8.11
C GLY A 34 -9.61 -9.31 9.26
N MET A 35 -8.89 -8.19 9.21
CA MET A 35 -9.02 -7.06 10.14
C MET A 35 -10.17 -6.11 9.78
N GLY A 36 -10.96 -6.39 8.75
CA GLY A 36 -12.00 -5.49 8.24
C GLY A 36 -11.42 -4.26 7.54
N SER A 37 -10.23 -4.39 6.98
CA SER A 37 -9.49 -3.35 6.26
C SER A 37 -9.00 -3.87 4.91
N GLN A 38 -8.14 -3.12 4.23
CA GLN A 38 -7.53 -3.51 2.96
C GLN A 38 -6.11 -2.98 2.88
N LEU A 39 -5.30 -3.52 1.98
CA LEU A 39 -3.98 -2.96 1.70
C LEU A 39 -4.08 -1.49 1.31
N VAL A 40 -3.10 -0.69 1.73
CA VAL A 40 -3.16 0.76 1.61
C VAL A 40 -3.21 1.21 0.16
N VAL A 41 -4.11 2.15 -0.12
CA VAL A 41 -4.23 2.82 -1.42
C VAL A 41 -3.66 4.23 -1.26
N ILE A 42 -2.67 4.57 -2.09
CA ILE A 42 -1.95 5.84 -2.00
C ILE A 42 -2.35 6.71 -3.19
N THR A 43 -3.16 7.72 -2.92
CA THR A 43 -3.65 8.67 -3.94
C THR A 43 -3.00 10.04 -3.84
N SER A 44 -2.29 10.31 -2.74
CA SER A 44 -1.63 11.59 -2.52
C SER A 44 -0.24 11.44 -1.90
N LYS A 45 0.61 12.44 -2.13
CA LYS A 45 1.96 12.49 -1.56
C LYS A 45 1.92 12.51 -0.02
N ALA A 46 0.89 13.11 0.55
CA ALA A 46 0.71 13.17 1.99
C ALA A 46 0.40 11.80 2.60
N GLU A 47 -0.40 10.97 1.92
CA GLU A 47 -0.61 9.57 2.32
C GLU A 47 0.68 8.76 2.26
N GLN A 48 1.49 8.98 1.20
CA GLN A 48 2.79 8.33 1.09
C GLN A 48 3.70 8.69 2.27
N GLN A 49 3.76 9.97 2.66
CA GLN A 49 4.59 10.39 3.79
C GLN A 49 4.18 9.72 5.11
N ILE A 50 2.89 9.49 5.34
CA ILE A 50 2.41 8.86 6.58
C ILE A 50 2.77 7.40 6.65
N SER A 51 2.72 6.72 5.50
CA SER A 51 3.21 5.37 5.35
C SER A 51 4.74 5.30 5.55
N GLN A 52 5.48 6.34 5.15
CA GLN A 52 6.94 6.46 5.29
C GLN A 52 7.43 6.96 6.66
N CYS A 53 6.55 7.53 7.51
CA CYS A 53 6.91 8.09 8.82
C CYS A 53 7.45 7.07 9.86
N ASN A 54 7.77 5.84 9.46
CA ASN A 54 8.61 4.92 10.23
C ASN A 54 10.02 4.86 9.61
N GLU A 55 10.66 6.02 9.42
CA GLU A 55 12.03 6.17 8.89
C GLU A 55 13.09 5.35 9.65
N SER A 56 12.75 4.82 10.84
CA SER A 56 13.64 4.02 11.68
C SER A 56 13.68 2.52 11.34
N LYS A 57 12.89 2.05 10.37
CA LYS A 57 12.81 0.62 10.03
C LYS A 57 13.03 0.39 8.52
N PRO A 58 14.04 -0.41 8.11
CA PRO A 58 14.37 -0.65 6.70
C PRO A 58 13.42 -1.65 5.99
N TYR A 59 12.19 -1.81 6.47
CA TYR A 59 11.27 -2.81 5.96
C TYR A 59 10.43 -2.25 4.82
N ASN A 60 10.37 -3.00 3.72
CA ASN A 60 9.44 -2.76 2.63
C ASN A 60 8.04 -3.19 3.10
N PHE A 61 7.03 -2.34 2.92
CA PHE A 61 5.64 -2.69 3.23
C PHE A 61 4.85 -2.90 1.95
N TYR A 62 4.06 -3.96 1.88
CA TYR A 62 3.16 -4.15 0.75
C TYR A 62 2.06 -3.09 0.72
N ILE A 63 1.77 -2.60 -0.47
CA ILE A 63 0.66 -1.68 -0.73
C ILE A 63 -0.38 -2.34 -1.63
N GLY A 64 -1.56 -1.75 -1.70
CA GLY A 64 -2.69 -2.26 -2.49
C GLY A 64 -2.56 -2.04 -3.98
N LEU A 65 -1.37 -1.71 -4.49
CA LEU A 65 -1.10 -1.56 -5.92
C LEU A 65 -0.56 -2.90 -6.45
N PHE A 66 -1.23 -3.44 -7.45
CA PHE A 66 -0.84 -4.69 -8.10
C PHE A 66 -1.06 -4.59 -9.61
N ALA A 67 -0.34 -5.40 -10.38
CA ALA A 67 -0.49 -5.51 -11.82
C ALA A 67 -1.32 -6.75 -12.19
N GLU A 68 -2.38 -6.57 -12.96
CA GLU A 68 -3.12 -7.70 -13.55
C GLU A 68 -2.29 -8.41 -14.63
N LYS A 69 -2.74 -9.63 -14.99
CA LYS A 69 -2.18 -10.39 -16.12
C LYS A 69 -2.33 -9.57 -17.41
N GLY A 70 -1.27 -8.89 -17.80
CA GLY A 70 -1.27 -7.90 -18.89
C GLY A 70 -0.50 -6.61 -18.58
N GLY A 71 0.00 -6.44 -17.34
CA GLY A 71 0.83 -5.30 -16.95
C GLY A 71 0.04 -4.03 -16.62
N GLN A 72 -1.27 -4.13 -16.44
CA GLN A 72 -2.11 -3.02 -16.04
C GLN A 72 -2.15 -2.90 -14.51
N TRP A 73 -1.65 -1.78 -13.99
CA TRP A 73 -1.65 -1.48 -12.56
C TRP A 73 -3.05 -1.07 -12.08
N GLN A 74 -3.49 -1.66 -10.98
CA GLN A 74 -4.78 -1.42 -10.34
C GLN A 74 -4.64 -1.38 -8.83
N TRP A 75 -5.53 -0.60 -8.19
CA TRP A 75 -5.66 -0.58 -6.74
C TRP A 75 -6.70 -1.60 -6.28
N VAL A 76 -6.46 -2.24 -5.14
CA VAL A 76 -7.38 -3.23 -4.52
C VAL A 76 -8.80 -2.70 -4.27
N ASP A 77 -8.97 -1.39 -4.15
CA ASP A 77 -10.26 -0.72 -3.92
C ASP A 77 -10.95 -0.23 -5.21
N LYS A 78 -10.34 -0.52 -6.38
CA LYS A 78 -10.76 -0.04 -7.71
C LYS A 78 -10.65 1.47 -7.89
N THR A 79 -9.91 2.17 -7.05
CA THR A 79 -9.55 3.57 -7.30
C THR A 79 -8.81 3.66 -8.64
N PRO A 80 -9.17 4.61 -9.52
CA PRO A 80 -8.50 4.78 -10.79
C PRO A 80 -7.00 5.00 -10.60
N TYR A 81 -6.18 4.13 -11.20
CA TYR A 81 -4.73 4.30 -11.17
C TYR A 81 -4.33 5.52 -12.00
N ASN A 82 -3.63 6.47 -11.36
CA ASN A 82 -3.08 7.64 -12.03
C ASN A 82 -1.56 7.50 -12.15
N VAL A 83 -1.08 7.26 -13.37
CA VAL A 83 0.34 7.09 -13.69
C VAL A 83 1.19 8.29 -13.24
N THR A 84 0.65 9.52 -13.32
CA THR A 84 1.37 10.73 -12.93
C THR A 84 1.45 10.95 -11.42
N ALA A 85 0.58 10.28 -10.66
CA ALA A 85 0.61 10.27 -9.20
C ALA A 85 1.31 9.02 -8.64
N ALA A 86 1.82 8.14 -9.50
CA ALA A 86 2.45 6.91 -9.07
C ALA A 86 3.85 7.21 -8.50
N PHE A 87 4.00 7.03 -7.19
CA PHE A 87 5.20 7.41 -6.44
C PHE A 87 6.30 6.34 -6.50
N TRP A 88 6.64 5.90 -7.71
CA TRP A 88 7.65 4.87 -7.93
C TRP A 88 9.04 5.29 -7.43
N ARG A 89 9.79 4.32 -6.88
CA ARG A 89 11.23 4.49 -6.64
C ARG A 89 11.94 4.66 -7.99
N LYS A 90 13.09 5.33 -8.00
CA LYS A 90 13.87 5.54 -9.23
C LYS A 90 14.23 4.18 -9.86
N GLY A 91 13.74 3.92 -11.07
CA GLY A 91 13.95 2.66 -11.79
C GLY A 91 12.79 1.68 -11.72
N GLU A 92 11.76 1.97 -10.93
CA GLU A 92 10.51 1.21 -10.86
C GLU A 92 9.38 1.90 -11.65
N PRO A 93 8.37 1.15 -12.16
CA PRO A 93 8.27 -0.31 -12.12
C PRO A 93 9.24 -0.95 -13.13
N ASN A 94 10.04 -1.91 -12.66
CA ASN A 94 10.88 -2.72 -13.52
C ASN A 94 10.07 -3.96 -13.94
N TYR A 95 9.84 -4.13 -15.24
CA TYR A 95 9.11 -5.28 -15.78
C TYR A 95 10.00 -6.53 -15.94
N LEU A 96 11.21 -6.49 -15.37
CA LEU A 96 12.26 -7.49 -15.61
C LEU A 96 12.14 -8.70 -14.68
N THR A 97 11.49 -8.53 -13.54
CA THR A 97 11.38 -9.54 -12.47
C THR A 97 10.05 -10.28 -12.47
N GLY A 98 9.07 -9.86 -13.28
CA GLY A 98 7.70 -10.40 -13.22
C GLY A 98 6.97 -10.04 -11.93
N GLU A 99 7.44 -9.00 -11.22
CA GLU A 99 6.86 -8.52 -9.98
C GLU A 99 5.53 -7.79 -10.26
N ASN A 100 4.42 -8.46 -9.94
CA ASN A 100 3.08 -7.90 -10.08
C ASN A 100 2.57 -7.23 -8.80
N CYS A 101 3.39 -7.16 -7.75
CA CYS A 101 3.00 -6.63 -6.44
C CYS A 101 3.90 -5.45 -6.07
N THR A 102 3.36 -4.39 -5.47
CA THR A 102 4.14 -3.21 -5.10
C THR A 102 4.43 -3.16 -3.60
N VAL A 103 5.66 -2.75 -3.27
CA VAL A 103 6.06 -2.37 -1.92
C VAL A 103 6.51 -0.91 -1.86
N MET A 104 6.45 -0.32 -0.66
CA MET A 104 6.93 1.03 -0.38
C MET A 104 8.23 1.06 0.40
#